data_AF-A0A2C5ZXK9-F1
#
_entry.id   AF-A0A2C5ZXK9-F1
#
_cell.length_a   1.000
_cell.length_b   1.000
_cell.length_c   1.000
_cell.angle_alpha   90.00
_cell.angle_beta   90.00
_cell.angle_gamma   90.00
#
_symmetry.space_group_name_H-M   'P 1'
#
loop_
_entity.id
_entity.type
_entity.pdbx_description
1 polymer ?
#
loop_
_entity_poly.entity_id
_entity_poly.type
_entity_poly.pdbx_seq_one_letter_code
_entity_poly.pdbx_strand_id
1 'polypeptide(L)'
;MASHQPVPPRLALDSASNQGGGDDDDSADDGCFDNDDDDDDDDPGHSSTSYQCSLAGDLDDDDAWIAPADMAILKALPSSDAATLKAGDSPALHHRPHHRIRRLPKGTRPLRFIGEGAANAVFEIKDDCAAADFTGLLLRVAKVQRGQAPSFNYPAQQRFYQASIKPLLGGHAVHQELVILHKSGIVDKLNQLLQDIDSTRKSKFRGTFVGQSDWGFLVEDMRPRGE
;
A
#
# COMPACT_ATOMS: atom_id res chain seq x y z
N MET A 1 26.60 22.42 -38.69
CA MET A 1 26.64 21.17 -39.49
C MET A 1 26.08 20.06 -38.62
N ALA A 2 24.80 19.73 -38.83
CA ALA A 2 24.09 18.74 -38.04
C ALA A 2 24.38 17.34 -38.59
N SER A 3 24.91 16.46 -37.74
CA SER A 3 25.19 15.06 -38.08
C SER A 3 23.97 14.22 -37.71
N HIS A 4 23.26 13.71 -38.72
CA HIS A 4 22.15 12.78 -38.56
C HIS A 4 22.71 11.36 -38.37
N GLN A 5 22.40 10.73 -37.24
CA GLN A 5 22.60 9.29 -37.06
C GLN A 5 21.45 8.51 -37.72
N PRO A 6 21.73 7.40 -38.43
CA PRO A 6 20.70 6.59 -39.07
C PRO A 6 20.04 5.60 -38.08
N VAL A 7 18.72 5.47 -38.21
CA VAL A 7 17.86 4.52 -37.48
C VAL A 7 17.96 3.12 -38.14
N PRO A 8 18.06 2.02 -37.38
CA PRO A 8 18.03 0.67 -37.95
C PRO A 8 16.61 0.23 -38.36
N PRO A 9 16.48 -0.63 -39.39
CA PRO A 9 15.20 -0.96 -40.01
C PRO A 9 14.34 -1.91 -39.16
N ARG A 10 13.02 -1.68 -39.23
CA ARG A 10 11.96 -2.56 -38.71
C ARG A 10 11.99 -3.89 -39.46
N LEU A 11 12.17 -5.00 -38.74
CA LEU A 11 11.85 -6.33 -39.26
C LEU A 11 10.35 -6.56 -39.13
N ALA A 12 9.70 -6.59 -40.29
CA ALA A 12 8.38 -7.19 -40.47
C ALA A 12 8.54 -8.72 -40.37
N LEU A 13 7.69 -9.35 -39.56
CA LEU A 13 7.39 -10.76 -39.67
C LEU A 13 5.88 -10.88 -39.88
N ASP A 14 5.54 -11.06 -41.15
CA ASP A 14 4.28 -11.67 -41.58
C ASP A 14 4.29 -13.17 -41.28
N SER A 15 3.10 -13.77 -41.33
CA SER A 15 2.77 -15.21 -41.39
C SER A 15 2.39 -15.86 -40.05
N ALA A 16 1.37 -16.71 -39.96
CA ALA A 16 0.27 -17.03 -40.85
C ALA A 16 -0.78 -17.76 -40.01
N SER A 17 -2.01 -17.74 -40.52
CA SER A 17 -3.15 -18.56 -40.16
C SER A 17 -2.80 -20.00 -39.80
N ASN A 18 -3.49 -20.55 -38.79
CA ASN A 18 -3.90 -21.94 -38.85
C ASN A 18 -5.39 -22.06 -38.48
N GLN A 19 -6.12 -22.69 -39.39
CA GLN A 19 -7.53 -23.04 -39.25
C GLN A 19 -7.65 -24.38 -38.52
N GLY A 20 -8.78 -24.54 -37.82
CA GLY A 20 -9.57 -25.76 -37.90
C GLY A 20 -9.37 -26.81 -36.80
N GLY A 21 -10.51 -27.22 -36.23
CA GLY A 21 -10.82 -28.64 -36.12
C GLY A 21 -11.34 -29.11 -34.76
N GLY A 22 -12.67 -29.25 -34.69
CA GLY A 22 -13.42 -30.32 -34.00
C GLY A 22 -13.35 -30.39 -32.47
N ASP A 23 -14.29 -31.01 -31.76
CA ASP A 23 -15.64 -31.53 -32.02
C ASP A 23 -16.22 -31.74 -30.60
N ASP A 24 -17.55 -31.68 -30.50
CA ASP A 24 -18.47 -32.40 -29.62
C ASP A 24 -17.87 -33.31 -28.51
N ASP A 25 -18.37 -33.22 -27.26
CA ASP A 25 -19.41 -34.15 -26.77
C ASP A 25 -19.77 -33.86 -25.29
N ASP A 26 -21.03 -34.10 -25.01
CA ASP A 26 -21.76 -34.02 -23.75
C ASP A 26 -21.28 -35.07 -22.73
N SER A 27 -21.47 -34.78 -21.44
CA SER A 27 -22.32 -35.60 -20.56
C SER A 27 -22.26 -35.11 -19.10
N ALA A 28 -23.45 -34.82 -18.59
CA ALA A 28 -23.76 -34.67 -17.19
C ALA A 28 -23.55 -36.01 -16.43
N ASP A 29 -23.13 -35.92 -15.18
CA ASP A 29 -23.34 -36.98 -14.20
C ASP A 29 -23.77 -36.33 -12.87
N ASP A 30 -25.03 -36.58 -12.54
CA ASP A 30 -25.71 -36.32 -11.29
C ASP A 30 -25.30 -37.40 -10.27
N GLY A 31 -24.73 -36.99 -9.15
CA GLY A 31 -24.38 -37.88 -8.05
C GLY A 31 -24.81 -37.32 -6.71
N CYS A 32 -26.12 -37.31 -6.48
CA CYS A 32 -26.76 -37.01 -5.21
C CYS A 32 -26.31 -38.02 -4.13
N PHE A 33 -25.62 -37.55 -3.09
CA PHE A 33 -25.47 -38.29 -1.85
C PHE A 33 -26.26 -37.59 -0.76
N ASP A 34 -27.44 -38.13 -0.49
CA ASP A 34 -28.20 -37.91 0.73
C ASP A 34 -27.46 -38.59 1.89
N ASN A 35 -27.11 -37.82 2.92
CA ASN A 35 -26.89 -38.33 4.27
C ASN A 35 -27.69 -37.41 5.20
N ASP A 36 -28.90 -37.85 5.50
CA ASP A 36 -29.65 -37.48 6.69
C ASP A 36 -29.07 -38.22 7.93
N ASP A 37 -29.50 -37.78 9.11
CA ASP A 37 -29.24 -38.26 10.48
C ASP A 37 -27.93 -37.74 11.13
N ASP A 38 -27.90 -37.13 12.31
CA ASP A 38 -28.90 -36.91 13.36
C ASP A 38 -28.46 -35.72 14.23
N ASP A 39 -29.46 -35.16 14.93
CA ASP A 39 -29.48 -34.36 16.15
C ASP A 39 -28.17 -34.11 16.93
N ASP A 40 -27.95 -32.85 17.32
CA ASP A 40 -27.67 -32.51 18.72
C ASP A 40 -27.91 -31.01 18.98
N ASP A 41 -28.77 -30.76 19.97
CA ASP A 41 -29.05 -29.49 20.62
C ASP A 41 -27.78 -28.77 21.13
N ASP A 42 -27.74 -27.44 21.01
CA ASP A 42 -27.46 -26.49 22.11
C ASP A 42 -27.20 -25.07 21.56
N ASP A 43 -28.24 -24.22 21.62
CA ASP A 43 -28.06 -22.77 21.81
C ASP A 43 -27.88 -22.54 23.31
N PRO A 44 -26.70 -22.06 23.73
CA PRO A 44 -26.73 -20.75 24.34
C PRO A 44 -25.48 -19.94 24.03
N GLY A 45 -25.69 -18.69 23.59
CA GLY A 45 -24.84 -17.62 24.08
C GLY A 45 -24.37 -16.67 23.01
N HIS A 46 -25.10 -15.57 22.93
CA HIS A 46 -24.54 -14.26 22.67
C HIS A 46 -23.23 -14.07 23.43
N SER A 47 -22.10 -14.31 22.75
CA SER A 47 -20.85 -13.66 23.08
C SER A 47 -20.52 -12.75 21.91
N SER A 48 -21.02 -11.52 22.00
CA SER A 48 -20.42 -10.40 21.30
C SER A 48 -18.93 -10.43 21.61
N THR A 49 -18.15 -10.98 20.68
CA THR A 49 -16.72 -10.76 20.63
C THR A 49 -16.53 -9.29 20.31
N SER A 50 -16.59 -8.46 21.36
CA SER A 50 -16.02 -7.13 21.31
C SER A 50 -14.59 -7.34 20.81
N TYR A 51 -14.30 -6.82 19.63
CA TYR A 51 -12.93 -6.68 19.15
C TYR A 51 -12.21 -5.75 20.13
N GLN A 52 -11.76 -6.29 21.26
CA GLN A 52 -10.79 -5.66 22.11
C GLN A 52 -9.52 -5.64 21.28
N CYS A 53 -9.33 -4.54 20.55
CA CYS A 53 -8.04 -4.20 19.99
C CYS A 53 -7.11 -4.02 21.19
N SER A 54 -6.41 -5.09 21.55
CA SER A 54 -5.45 -5.10 22.64
C SER A 54 -4.44 -3.99 22.40
N LEU A 55 -4.60 -2.92 23.17
CA LEU A 55 -3.66 -1.83 23.40
C LEU A 55 -2.48 -2.37 24.23
N ALA A 56 -1.82 -3.42 23.74
CA ALA A 56 -0.49 -3.79 24.21
C ALA A 56 0.48 -3.12 23.25
N GLY A 57 1.08 -2.03 23.74
CA GLY A 57 2.23 -1.44 23.07
C GLY A 57 3.38 -2.42 23.09
N ASP A 58 3.50 -3.22 22.03
CA ASP A 58 4.77 -3.82 21.59
C ASP A 58 5.62 -2.69 20.99
N LEU A 59 5.97 -1.72 21.85
CA LEU A 59 7.14 -0.90 21.66
C LEU A 59 8.22 -1.69 22.38
N ASP A 60 8.99 -2.46 21.64
CA ASP A 60 10.43 -2.69 21.82
C ASP A 60 10.81 -3.99 21.10
N ASP A 61 11.85 -3.90 20.26
CA ASP A 61 12.58 -5.00 19.60
C ASP A 61 12.21 -5.41 18.15
N ASP A 62 11.52 -4.53 17.42
CA ASP A 62 11.08 -4.78 16.04
C ASP A 62 11.67 -3.77 15.03
N ASP A 63 12.89 -3.27 15.23
CA ASP A 63 13.58 -2.42 14.23
C ASP A 63 14.56 -3.23 13.35
N ALA A 64 14.74 -4.52 13.62
CA ALA A 64 15.66 -5.41 12.88
C ALA A 64 15.27 -5.60 11.40
N TRP A 65 14.02 -5.32 11.02
CA TRP A 65 13.58 -5.37 9.62
C TRP A 65 13.98 -4.11 8.82
N ILE A 66 14.33 -3.01 9.49
CA ILE A 66 14.74 -1.78 8.82
C ILE A 66 16.24 -1.88 8.49
N ALA A 67 16.58 -1.78 7.21
CA ALA A 67 17.97 -1.78 6.79
C ALA A 67 18.74 -0.62 7.48
N PRO A 68 20.00 -0.84 7.92
CA PRO A 68 20.78 0.21 8.59
C PRO A 68 20.90 1.50 7.76
N ALA A 69 20.97 1.39 6.44
CA ALA A 69 21.00 2.52 5.52
C ALA A 69 19.69 3.31 5.54
N ASP A 70 18.54 2.62 5.59
CA ASP A 70 17.24 3.26 5.72
C ASP A 70 17.12 3.94 7.08
N MET A 71 17.55 3.29 8.17
CA MET A 71 17.59 3.91 9.50
C MET A 71 18.44 5.19 9.53
N ALA A 72 19.56 5.23 8.81
CA ALA A 72 20.37 6.44 8.68
C ALA A 72 19.62 7.55 7.95
N ILE A 73 18.84 7.21 6.91
CA ILE A 73 17.97 8.15 6.20
C ILE A 73 16.88 8.66 7.15
N LEU A 74 16.19 7.78 7.88
CA LEU A 74 15.11 8.13 8.81
C LEU A 74 15.58 9.07 9.91
N LYS A 75 16.80 8.86 10.44
CA LYS A 75 17.44 9.75 11.43
C LYS A 75 17.82 11.12 10.85
N ALA A 76 17.96 11.23 9.53
CA ALA A 76 18.34 12.46 8.85
C ALA A 76 17.14 13.25 8.31
N LEU A 77 15.91 12.71 8.38
CA LEU A 77 14.71 13.43 7.97
C LEU A 77 14.43 14.56 8.98
N PRO A 78 14.20 15.82 8.56
CA PRO A 78 13.85 16.90 9.47
C PRO A 78 12.56 16.60 10.24
N SER A 79 12.57 16.84 11.56
CA SER A 79 11.37 16.80 12.40
C SER A 79 10.44 17.92 11.95
N SER A 80 9.23 17.59 11.51
CA SER A 80 8.31 18.62 11.01
C SER A 80 7.64 19.47 12.10
N ASP A 81 7.79 19.13 13.39
CA ASP A 81 7.18 19.88 14.49
C ASP A 81 8.19 20.24 15.58
N ALA A 82 8.99 21.28 15.35
CA ALA A 82 9.77 21.96 16.39
C ALA A 82 9.74 23.48 16.22
N ALA A 83 8.60 24.02 15.76
CA ALA A 83 8.32 25.44 15.87
C ALA A 83 7.46 25.68 17.13
N THR A 84 8.08 26.32 18.12
CA THR A 84 7.42 26.98 19.27
C THR A 84 7.05 26.10 20.47
N LEU A 85 8.05 25.71 21.26
CA LEU A 85 7.90 25.71 22.73
C LEU A 85 9.12 26.43 23.32
N LYS A 86 8.86 27.58 23.95
CA LYS A 86 9.86 28.36 24.65
C LYS A 86 10.46 27.53 25.78
N ALA A 87 11.79 27.64 25.92
CA ALA A 87 12.56 27.10 27.02
C ALA A 87 11.96 27.51 28.37
N GLY A 88 11.57 26.51 29.15
CA GLY A 88 11.21 26.61 30.56
C GLY A 88 11.67 25.33 31.24
N ASP A 89 12.54 25.48 32.24
CA ASP A 89 13.30 24.43 32.92
C ASP A 89 12.46 23.25 33.43
N SER A 90 12.86 22.03 33.06
CA SER A 90 12.66 20.78 33.82
C SER A 90 13.57 19.69 33.27
N PRO A 91 14.28 18.89 34.09
CA PRO A 91 15.15 17.82 33.63
C PRO A 91 14.31 16.59 33.30
N ALA A 92 13.61 16.64 32.16
CA ALA A 92 12.81 15.53 31.68
C ALA A 92 13.71 14.48 31.02
N LEU A 93 13.57 13.25 31.52
CA LEU A 93 14.00 11.98 30.94
C LEU A 93 14.10 12.02 29.42
N HIS A 94 15.16 11.41 28.90
CA HIS A 94 15.53 11.22 27.50
C HIS A 94 14.38 10.87 26.54
N HIS A 95 13.54 11.84 26.18
CA HIS A 95 12.73 11.78 24.98
C HIS A 95 13.56 12.39 23.87
N ARG A 96 14.44 11.56 23.29
CA ARG A 96 14.94 11.81 21.94
C ARG A 96 13.71 12.08 21.06
N PRO A 97 13.66 13.17 20.29
CA PRO A 97 12.63 13.36 19.28
C PRO A 97 12.89 12.33 18.19
N HIS A 98 12.47 11.08 18.42
CA HIS A 98 12.30 10.13 17.35
C HIS A 98 11.27 10.76 16.43
N HIS A 99 11.66 11.07 15.19
CA HIS A 99 10.75 11.32 14.10
C HIS A 99 9.73 10.18 14.12
N ARG A 100 8.53 10.39 14.67
CA ARG A 100 7.54 9.32 14.85
C ARG A 100 6.89 9.04 13.51
N ILE A 101 7.63 8.32 12.66
CA ILE A 101 7.10 7.69 11.46
C ILE A 101 5.92 6.84 11.91
N ARG A 102 4.77 7.09 11.29
CA ARG A 102 3.55 6.35 11.63
C ARG A 102 3.69 4.89 11.21
N ARG A 103 3.17 3.98 12.01
CA ARG A 103 3.00 2.57 11.66
C ARG A 103 1.52 2.31 11.42
N LEU A 104 1.19 1.63 10.33
CA LEU A 104 -0.20 1.24 10.08
C LEU A 104 -0.62 0.18 11.12
N PRO A 105 -1.75 0.38 11.81
CA PRO A 105 -2.33 -0.65 12.66
C PRO A 105 -2.66 -1.93 11.88
N LYS A 106 -2.60 -3.09 12.54
CA LYS A 106 -3.00 -4.39 11.94
C LYS A 106 -4.47 -4.42 11.48
N GLY A 107 -5.32 -3.59 12.11
CA GLY A 107 -6.72 -3.39 11.74
C GLY A 107 -6.93 -2.54 10.47
N THR A 108 -5.87 -2.03 9.85
CA THR A 108 -5.99 -1.22 8.63
C THR A 108 -6.50 -2.06 7.47
N ARG A 109 -7.44 -1.52 6.69
CA ARG A 109 -7.93 -2.14 5.45
C ARG A 109 -8.20 -1.09 4.36
N PRO A 110 -8.14 -1.50 3.07
CA PRO A 110 -8.60 -0.65 2.00
C PRO A 110 -10.13 -0.46 2.08
N LEU A 111 -10.54 0.79 1.88
CA LEU A 111 -11.93 1.16 1.62
C LEU A 111 -12.23 1.15 0.13
N ARG A 112 -11.36 1.79 -0.66
CA ARG A 112 -11.62 2.02 -2.08
C ARG A 112 -10.33 2.23 -2.86
N PHE A 113 -10.32 1.75 -4.09
CA PHE A 113 -9.30 2.11 -5.07
C PHE A 113 -9.55 3.52 -5.62
N ILE A 114 -8.57 4.41 -5.49
CA ILE A 114 -8.67 5.79 -5.97
C ILE A 114 -8.16 5.93 -7.40
N GLY A 115 -7.04 5.27 -7.69
CA GLY A 115 -6.42 5.35 -9.00
C GLY A 115 -5.02 4.77 -9.02
N GLU A 116 -4.46 4.71 -10.22
CA GLU A 116 -3.12 4.17 -10.44
C GLU A 116 -2.42 4.88 -11.59
N GLY A 117 -1.10 4.92 -11.50
CA GLY A 117 -0.19 5.32 -12.55
C GLY A 117 0.62 4.14 -13.08
N ALA A 118 1.70 4.43 -13.82
CA ALA A 118 2.65 3.39 -14.22
C ALA A 118 3.35 2.75 -13.02
N ALA A 119 3.73 3.59 -12.05
CA ALA A 119 4.58 3.22 -10.93
C ALA A 119 3.82 2.86 -9.64
N ASN A 120 2.66 3.48 -9.39
CA ASN A 120 2.01 3.42 -8.08
C ASN A 120 0.50 3.17 -8.20
N ALA A 121 -0.09 2.61 -7.15
CA ALA A 121 -1.52 2.56 -6.89
C ALA A 121 -1.84 3.37 -5.64
N VAL A 122 -3.03 3.95 -5.60
CA VAL A 122 -3.51 4.81 -4.51
C VAL A 122 -4.85 4.30 -4.01
N PHE A 123 -4.95 4.17 -2.70
CA PHE A 123 -6.11 3.61 -2.01
C PHE A 123 -6.57 4.54 -0.89
N GLU A 124 -7.87 4.59 -0.69
CA GLU A 124 -8.48 5.07 0.53
C GLU A 124 -8.43 3.94 1.55
N ILE A 125 -8.04 4.23 2.78
CA ILE A 125 -7.89 3.25 3.86
C ILE A 125 -8.64 3.70 5.10
N LYS A 126 -8.96 2.76 5.97
CA LYS A 126 -9.40 3.05 7.33
C LYS A 126 -8.81 2.05 8.33
N ASP A 127 -8.82 2.43 9.58
CA ASP A 127 -8.55 1.53 10.70
C ASP A 127 -9.87 1.07 11.32
N ASP A 128 -10.13 -0.24 11.30
CA ASP A 128 -11.33 -0.81 11.93
C ASP A 128 -11.29 -0.71 13.46
N CYS A 129 -10.09 -0.56 14.05
CA CYS A 129 -9.92 -0.37 15.49
C CYS A 129 -10.06 1.10 15.94
N ALA A 130 -10.24 2.04 14.99
CA ALA A 130 -10.28 3.49 15.24
C ALA A 130 -9.08 4.04 16.06
N ALA A 131 -7.94 3.35 16.05
CA ALA A 131 -6.73 3.80 16.74
C ALA A 131 -5.96 4.86 15.94
N ALA A 132 -6.16 4.90 14.62
CA ALA A 132 -5.58 5.89 13.73
C ALA A 132 -6.66 6.60 12.89
N ASP A 133 -6.60 7.93 12.84
CA ASP A 133 -7.38 8.73 11.91
C ASP A 133 -6.62 8.91 10.59
N PHE A 134 -7.20 8.38 9.51
CA PHE A 134 -6.71 8.51 8.14
C PHE A 134 -7.59 9.45 7.30
N THR A 135 -8.51 10.19 7.93
CA THR A 135 -9.41 11.11 7.24
C THR A 135 -8.62 12.14 6.44
N GLY A 136 -8.93 12.24 5.13
CA GLY A 136 -8.24 13.15 4.21
C GLY A 136 -6.86 12.66 3.76
N LEU A 137 -6.46 11.42 4.09
CA LEU A 137 -5.22 10.81 3.64
C LEU A 137 -5.50 9.59 2.75
N LEU A 138 -4.63 9.37 1.77
CA LEU A 138 -4.64 8.22 0.87
C LEU A 138 -3.33 7.45 1.00
N LEU A 139 -3.40 6.12 0.92
CA LEU A 139 -2.23 5.25 0.89
C LEU A 139 -1.73 5.10 -0.54
N ARG A 140 -0.51 5.58 -0.81
CA ARG A 140 0.22 5.38 -2.08
C ARG A 140 1.28 4.30 -1.91
N VAL A 141 1.21 3.30 -2.78
CA VAL A 141 2.13 2.14 -2.79
C VAL A 141 2.61 1.81 -4.20
N ALA A 142 3.80 1.24 -4.26
CA ALA A 142 4.49 0.81 -5.46
C ALA A 142 3.79 -0.38 -6.13
N LYS A 143 3.64 -0.30 -7.45
CA LYS A 143 3.21 -1.43 -8.28
C LYS A 143 4.41 -2.16 -8.86
N VAL A 144 4.22 -3.45 -9.10
CA VAL A 144 5.17 -4.31 -9.79
C VAL A 144 4.43 -5.20 -10.79
N GLN A 145 5.20 -5.72 -11.74
CA GLN A 145 4.77 -6.82 -12.60
C GLN A 145 5.07 -8.16 -11.93
N ARG A 146 4.43 -9.24 -12.40
CA ARG A 146 4.64 -10.58 -11.85
C ARG A 146 6.10 -11.02 -12.04
N GLY A 147 6.70 -11.46 -10.95
CA GLY A 147 8.11 -11.85 -10.90
C GLY A 147 9.11 -10.69 -10.82
N GLN A 148 8.66 -9.44 -10.66
CA GLN A 148 9.54 -8.28 -10.48
C GLN A 148 9.57 -7.82 -9.02
N ALA A 149 10.75 -7.42 -8.55
CA ALA A 149 10.92 -6.80 -7.24
C ALA A 149 10.38 -5.34 -7.25
N PRO A 150 9.94 -4.81 -6.10
CA PRO A 150 9.63 -3.40 -5.97
C PRO A 150 10.82 -2.53 -6.37
N SER A 151 10.58 -1.56 -7.25
CA SER A 151 11.65 -0.70 -7.80
C SER A 151 11.98 0.51 -6.93
N PHE A 152 11.23 0.73 -5.85
CA PHE A 152 11.21 2.01 -5.14
C PHE A 152 11.79 1.92 -3.73
N ASN A 153 12.82 2.74 -3.47
CA ASN A 153 13.29 3.03 -2.11
C ASN A 153 12.47 4.22 -1.55
N TYR A 154 11.54 3.93 -0.63
CA TYR A 154 10.66 4.95 -0.03
C TYR A 154 11.41 5.92 0.89
N PRO A 155 12.32 5.49 1.78
CA PRO A 155 13.13 6.42 2.56
C PRO A 155 13.90 7.43 1.69
N ALA A 156 14.53 6.98 0.61
CA ALA A 156 15.26 7.85 -0.31
C ALA A 156 14.32 8.85 -1.02
N GLN A 157 13.13 8.40 -1.44
CA GLN A 157 12.10 9.28 -2.00
C GLN A 157 11.65 10.34 -0.99
N GLN A 158 11.42 9.95 0.27
CA GLN A 158 11.01 10.90 1.31
C GLN A 158 12.09 11.94 1.56
N ARG A 159 13.36 11.51 1.63
CA ARG A 159 14.50 12.40 1.78
C ARG A 159 14.59 13.39 0.62
N PHE A 160 14.48 12.91 -0.62
CA PHE A 160 14.51 13.78 -1.79
C PHE A 160 13.34 14.76 -1.81
N TYR A 161 12.13 14.31 -1.49
CA TYR A 161 10.96 15.17 -1.38
C TYR A 161 11.19 16.28 -0.33
N GLN A 162 11.64 15.93 0.87
CA GLN A 162 11.86 16.92 1.94
C GLN A 162 13.04 17.87 1.67
N ALA A 163 14.14 17.37 1.10
CA ALA A 163 15.35 18.16 0.90
C ALA A 163 15.34 18.98 -0.40
N SER A 164 14.63 18.51 -1.43
CA SER A 164 14.71 19.10 -2.77
C SER A 164 13.38 19.62 -3.28
N ILE A 165 12.25 18.97 -3.01
CA ILE A 165 10.95 19.37 -3.58
C ILE A 165 10.21 20.34 -2.66
N LYS A 166 10.03 19.99 -1.38
CA LYS A 166 9.31 20.80 -0.40
C LYS A 166 9.86 22.23 -0.26
N PRO A 167 11.19 22.48 -0.24
CA PRO A 167 11.72 23.85 -0.15
C PRO A 167 11.41 24.71 -1.37
N LEU A 168 11.25 24.10 -2.55
CA LEU A 168 10.94 24.82 -3.80
C LEU A 168 9.46 25.16 -3.91
N LEU A 169 8.59 24.26 -3.45
CA LEU A 169 7.13 24.42 -3.55
C LEU A 169 6.53 25.14 -2.33
N GLY A 170 7.24 25.16 -1.19
CA GLY A 170 6.77 25.79 0.04
C GLY A 170 5.42 25.23 0.49
N GLY A 171 4.47 26.11 0.78
CA GLY A 171 3.10 25.76 1.18
C GLY A 171 2.25 25.08 0.10
N HIS A 172 2.72 25.04 -1.16
CA HIS A 172 2.03 24.33 -2.24
C HIS A 172 2.49 22.87 -2.38
N ALA A 173 3.48 22.44 -1.60
CA ALA A 173 3.90 21.05 -1.58
C ALA A 173 2.80 20.19 -0.94
N VAL A 174 2.26 19.22 -1.70
CA VAL A 174 1.27 18.26 -1.19
C VAL A 174 1.81 17.56 0.04
N HIS A 175 1.03 17.48 1.11
CA HIS A 175 1.46 16.76 2.31
C HIS A 175 1.66 15.27 1.99
N GLN A 176 2.86 14.76 2.30
CA GLN A 176 3.24 13.36 2.15
C GLN A 176 4.08 12.93 3.36
N GLU A 177 3.67 11.84 3.99
CA GLU A 177 4.38 11.21 5.11
C GLU A 177 4.74 9.76 4.79
N LEU A 178 5.97 9.38 5.18
CA LEU A 178 6.42 7.99 5.12
C LEU A 178 5.71 7.19 6.21
N VAL A 179 5.19 6.02 5.86
CA VAL A 179 4.46 5.13 6.79
C VAL A 179 5.03 3.72 6.74
N ILE A 180 5.07 3.05 7.89
CA ILE A 180 5.48 1.66 8.04
C ILE A 180 4.27 0.76 7.75
N LEU A 181 4.43 -0.13 6.77
CA LEU A 181 3.47 -1.19 6.41
C LEU A 181 3.84 -2.55 7.03
N HIS A 182 5.08 -2.68 7.54
CA HIS A 182 5.59 -3.93 8.13
C HIS A 182 4.60 -4.54 9.12
N LYS A 183 4.32 -5.85 8.97
CA LYS A 183 3.39 -6.64 9.81
C LYS A 183 1.95 -6.10 9.89
N SER A 184 1.55 -5.14 9.05
CA SER A 184 0.16 -4.64 9.02
C SER A 184 -0.81 -5.57 8.28
N GLY A 185 -0.29 -6.43 7.38
CA GLY A 185 -1.10 -7.27 6.49
C GLY A 185 -1.86 -6.49 5.42
N ILE A 186 -1.59 -5.19 5.25
CA ILE A 186 -2.34 -4.34 4.32
C ILE A 186 -2.11 -4.73 2.86
N VAL A 187 -0.89 -5.11 2.47
CA VAL A 187 -0.50 -5.36 1.08
C VAL A 187 -1.34 -6.46 0.45
N ASP A 188 -1.61 -7.53 1.19
CA ASP A 188 -2.43 -8.65 0.70
C ASP A 188 -3.88 -8.20 0.48
N LYS A 189 -4.43 -7.40 1.39
CA LYS A 189 -5.77 -6.81 1.25
C LYS A 189 -5.86 -5.86 0.05
N LEU A 190 -4.81 -5.07 -0.22
CA LEU A 190 -4.75 -4.21 -1.41
C LEU A 190 -4.73 -5.04 -2.69
N ASN A 191 -3.97 -6.13 -2.71
CA ASN A 191 -3.85 -7.01 -3.85
C ASN A 191 -5.13 -7.79 -4.13
N GLN A 192 -5.84 -8.23 -3.08
CA GLN A 192 -7.18 -8.81 -3.23
C GLN A 192 -8.12 -7.81 -3.92
N LEU A 193 -8.18 -6.56 -3.43
CA LEU A 193 -9.02 -5.53 -4.05
C LEU A 193 -8.64 -5.30 -5.52
N LEU A 194 -7.34 -5.18 -5.83
CA LEU A 194 -6.88 -5.01 -7.21
C LEU A 194 -7.25 -6.18 -8.13
N GLN A 195 -7.23 -7.40 -7.61
CA GLN A 195 -7.62 -8.59 -8.34
C GLN A 195 -9.12 -8.58 -8.64
N ASP A 196 -9.95 -8.22 -7.67
CA ASP A 196 -11.42 -8.17 -7.82
C ASP A 196 -11.83 -7.17 -8.92
N ILE A 197 -11.10 -6.07 -9.06
CA ILE A 197 -11.37 -5.03 -10.07
C ILE A 197 -10.55 -5.18 -11.36
N ASP A 198 -9.71 -6.21 -11.50
CA ASP A 198 -8.70 -6.27 -12.56
C ASP A 198 -9.29 -6.23 -13.98
N SER A 199 -10.45 -6.87 -14.16
CA SER A 199 -11.20 -6.87 -15.43
C SER A 199 -11.70 -5.48 -15.84
N THR A 200 -11.88 -4.56 -14.88
CA THR A 200 -12.36 -3.19 -15.11
C THR A 200 -11.22 -2.16 -15.18
N ARG A 201 -10.02 -2.51 -14.73
CA ARG A 201 -8.82 -1.65 -14.84
C ARG A 201 -8.46 -1.40 -16.30
N LYS A 202 -7.74 -0.30 -16.55
CA LYS A 202 -7.19 0.00 -17.87
C LYS A 202 -6.27 -1.13 -18.31
N SER A 203 -6.39 -1.58 -19.56
CA SER A 203 -5.65 -2.74 -20.10
C SER A 203 -4.16 -2.74 -19.76
N LYS A 204 -3.48 -1.59 -19.91
CA LYS A 204 -2.05 -1.43 -19.60
C LYS A 204 -1.64 -1.62 -18.13
N PHE A 205 -2.61 -1.69 -17.21
CA PHE A 205 -2.37 -1.87 -15.79
C PHE A 205 -2.85 -3.24 -15.27
N ARG A 206 -3.59 -4.00 -16.07
CA ARG A 206 -4.08 -5.33 -15.68
C ARG A 206 -2.93 -6.28 -15.38
N GLY A 207 -3.15 -7.19 -14.43
CA GLY A 207 -2.12 -8.13 -13.98
C GLY A 207 -0.96 -7.51 -13.20
N THR A 208 -0.98 -6.19 -12.92
CA THR A 208 -0.04 -5.58 -11.97
C THR A 208 -0.60 -5.58 -10.56
N PHE A 209 0.28 -5.70 -9.57
CA PHE A 209 -0.06 -5.78 -8.14
C PHE A 209 0.83 -4.85 -7.32
N VAL A 210 0.45 -4.61 -6.08
CA VAL A 210 1.27 -3.92 -5.09
C VAL A 210 2.43 -4.81 -4.69
N GLY A 211 3.65 -4.31 -4.88
CA GLY A 211 4.87 -5.04 -4.51
C GLY A 211 4.99 -5.18 -2.99
N GLN A 212 5.52 -6.32 -2.53
CA GLN A 212 5.77 -6.53 -1.11
C GLN A 212 6.80 -5.52 -0.61
N SER A 213 6.40 -4.69 0.35
CA SER A 213 7.24 -3.63 0.90
C SER A 213 6.79 -3.32 2.32
N ASP A 214 7.76 -3.02 3.17
CA ASP A 214 7.51 -2.58 4.54
C ASP A 214 7.20 -1.07 4.64
N TRP A 215 7.20 -0.37 3.51
CA TRP A 215 7.07 1.08 3.44
C TRP A 215 5.99 1.51 2.44
N GLY A 216 5.33 2.61 2.76
CA GLY A 216 4.37 3.29 1.91
C GLY A 216 4.39 4.79 2.13
N PHE A 217 3.53 5.51 1.41
CA PHE A 217 3.27 6.92 1.69
C PHE A 217 1.81 7.15 2.03
N LEU A 218 1.54 7.88 3.10
CA LEU A 218 0.25 8.56 3.25
C LEU A 218 0.37 9.94 2.58
N VAL A 219 -0.56 10.25 1.69
CA VAL A 219 -0.60 11.51 0.94
C VAL A 219 -1.93 12.18 1.17
N GLU A 220 -1.92 13.52 1.23
CA GLU A 220 -3.15 14.31 1.29
C GLU A 220 -4.05 14.03 0.08
N ASP A 221 -5.34 13.88 0.36
CA ASP A 221 -6.36 13.75 -0.67
C ASP A 221 -6.67 15.11 -1.31
N MET A 222 -6.04 15.36 -2.46
CA MET A 222 -6.17 16.59 -3.23
C MET A 222 -7.36 16.59 -4.21
N ARG A 223 -8.25 15.60 -4.15
CA ARG A 223 -9.46 15.61 -5.00
C ARG A 223 -10.37 16.78 -4.60
N PRO A 224 -11.11 17.38 -5.55
CA PRO A 224 -12.06 18.44 -5.22
C PRO A 224 -13.06 17.93 -4.18
N ARG A 225 -13.15 18.64 -3.06
CA ARG A 225 -14.27 18.46 -2.13
C ARG A 225 -15.45 19.13 -2.81
N GLY A 226 -16.51 18.36 -3.09
CA GLY A 226 -17.71 18.94 -3.66
C GLY A 226 -18.22 20.03 -2.71
N GLU A 227 -18.26 21.27 -3.19
CA GLU A 227 -19.20 22.26 -2.69
C GLU A 227 -20.52 22.12 -3.46
#